data_AF-A0A1S1NKY3-F1
#
_entry.id   AF-A0A1S1NKY3-F1
#
_cell.length_a   1.000
_cell.length_b   1.000
_cell.length_c   1.000
_cell.angle_alpha   90.00
_cell.angle_beta   90.00
_cell.angle_gamma   90.00
#
_symmetry.space_group_name_H-M   'P 1'
#
loop_
_entity.id
_entity.type
_entity.pdbx_description
1 polymer ?
#
loop_
_entity_poly.entity_id
_entity_poly.type
_entity_poly.pdbx_seq_one_letter_code
_entity_poly.pdbx_strand_id
1 'polypeptide(L)'
;MRRPWGDINQIEWLWAQLRAGFRDGLRQPVPVVDLAGCENGWVSRRRWFTWRQANAVSAFGVLFIRDIVAALAAEDIAAAEPWLTQSTGTMQCGGQHRFLSSTGAMNGAYLTSRVAVPRGAVDSSDFYRRILPKVCQPYPVYELHPVWRGRYQAGPYGSRISVQLPGRQHAPNRDSATVDIVMTSPTYYHRFYDTDWPGTVGGRRWPLDPAAERVPIVYDAQPRKRPYRRDEVPDAAERTLAGVKEWGDYLGFRVGPATAEWRIGWDRHGHPTPPDYETYVVAAPVTLTATPEQLWERAQLYSNIRVVTGERPAVPEGHVRDALMSVGIHDGLRARITDPNADRRFELTINSDSFPVGRRTRMSRVRGG
;
A
#
# COMPACT_ATOMS: atom_id res chain seq x y z
N MET A 1 -16.30 9.49 17.95
CA MET A 1 -14.84 9.34 18.18
C MET A 1 -14.19 8.86 16.88
N ARG A 2 -13.09 9.48 16.43
CA ARG A 2 -12.32 9.02 15.26
C ARG A 2 -11.57 7.75 15.65
N ARG A 3 -11.74 6.65 14.91
CA ARG A 3 -11.13 5.35 15.27
C ARG A 3 -9.61 5.40 15.04
N PRO A 4 -8.78 4.88 15.96
CA PRO A 4 -7.35 4.75 15.73
C PRO A 4 -7.05 3.83 14.53
N TRP A 5 -5.84 3.93 13.99
CA TRP A 5 -5.29 3.07 12.98
C TRP A 5 -4.88 1.74 13.64
N GLY A 6 -5.37 0.64 13.07
CA GLY A 6 -5.42 -0.66 13.75
C GLY A 6 -6.75 -0.88 14.49
N ASP A 7 -7.16 -2.14 14.64
CA ASP A 7 -8.45 -2.46 15.27
C ASP A 7 -8.37 -2.33 16.78
N ILE A 8 -8.55 -1.11 17.31
CA ILE A 8 -8.60 -0.91 18.76
C ILE A 8 -10.02 -1.04 19.29
N ASN A 9 -10.36 -2.16 19.97
CA ASN A 9 -11.53 -2.19 20.84
C ASN A 9 -11.37 -1.14 21.97
N GLN A 10 -12.46 -0.51 22.39
CA GLN A 10 -12.42 0.63 23.32
C GLN A 10 -11.81 0.27 24.68
N ILE A 11 -11.94 -0.99 25.10
CA ILE A 11 -11.43 -1.50 26.38
C ILE A 11 -9.90 -1.55 26.37
N GLU A 12 -9.28 -2.10 25.32
CA GLU A 12 -7.82 -2.12 25.20
C GLU A 12 -7.25 -0.72 24.97
N TRP A 13 -7.98 0.16 24.29
CA TRP A 13 -7.61 1.56 24.18
C TRP A 13 -7.51 2.22 25.56
N LEU A 14 -8.53 2.02 26.40
CA LEU A 14 -8.57 2.55 27.75
C LEU A 14 -7.46 1.93 28.62
N TRP A 15 -7.27 0.61 28.56
CA TRP A 15 -6.23 -0.10 29.30
C TRP A 15 -4.81 0.34 28.91
N ALA A 16 -4.54 0.52 27.61
CA ALA A 16 -3.26 0.99 27.13
C ALA A 16 -2.96 2.42 27.60
N GLN A 17 -3.97 3.29 27.64
CA GLN A 17 -3.84 4.65 28.17
C GLN A 17 -3.57 4.67 29.68
N LEU A 18 -4.29 3.84 30.44
CA LEU A 18 -4.11 3.73 31.88
C LEU A 18 -2.71 3.22 32.25
N ARG A 19 -2.18 2.24 31.49
CA ARG A 19 -0.83 1.68 31.70
C ARG A 19 0.31 2.57 31.20
N ALA A 20 0.09 3.36 30.16
CA ALA A 20 1.12 4.25 29.60
C ALA A 20 1.52 5.40 30.55
N GLY A 21 0.78 5.59 31.66
CA GLY A 21 1.04 6.55 32.72
C GLY A 21 0.60 7.97 32.35
N PHE A 22 0.14 8.72 33.35
CA PHE A 22 -0.32 10.11 33.21
C PHE A 22 0.80 11.14 32.93
N ARG A 23 2.01 10.72 32.53
CA ARG A 23 3.07 11.65 32.13
C ARG A 23 2.89 12.06 30.67
N ASP A 24 3.02 13.35 30.39
CA ASP A 24 3.01 13.84 29.01
C ASP A 24 4.23 13.28 28.29
N GLY A 25 3.99 12.32 27.40
CA GLY A 25 5.02 11.73 26.55
C GLY A 25 5.28 12.59 25.31
N LEU A 26 6.29 12.19 24.52
CA LEU A 26 6.61 12.81 23.23
C LEU A 26 5.36 12.87 22.33
N ARG A 27 5.10 14.05 21.77
CA ARG A 27 4.02 14.32 20.82
C ARG A 27 4.62 14.44 19.43
N GLN A 28 4.13 13.63 18.50
CA GLN A 28 4.53 13.65 17.09
C GLN A 28 3.49 14.45 16.29
N PRO A 29 3.89 15.46 15.52
CA PRO A 29 3.00 16.19 14.65
C PRO A 29 2.62 15.32 13.44
N VAL A 30 1.40 15.53 12.93
CA VAL A 30 0.95 14.99 11.66
C VAL A 30 0.92 16.14 10.64
N PRO A 31 1.47 15.95 9.42
CA PRO A 31 1.49 16.97 8.38
C PRO A 31 0.10 17.53 8.07
N VAL A 32 0.06 18.80 7.66
CA VAL A 32 -1.17 19.42 7.15
C VAL A 32 -1.22 19.18 5.65
N VAL A 33 -2.16 18.37 5.20
CA VAL A 33 -2.38 18.06 3.78
C VAL A 33 -3.86 18.27 3.46
N ASP A 34 -4.13 19.15 2.50
CA ASP A 34 -5.48 19.46 2.04
C ASP A 34 -5.93 18.47 0.95
N LEU A 35 -6.23 17.24 1.38
CA LEU A 35 -6.79 16.18 0.54
C LEU A 35 -7.93 15.49 1.27
N ALA A 36 -8.96 15.06 0.53
CA ALA A 36 -10.07 14.30 1.07
C ALA A 36 -9.56 13.04 1.79
N GLY A 37 -10.04 12.77 3.01
CA GLY A 37 -9.58 11.62 3.80
C GLY A 37 -8.27 11.82 4.57
N CYS A 38 -7.62 12.99 4.48
CA CYS A 38 -6.49 13.37 5.32
C CYS A 38 -6.93 14.08 6.60
N GLU A 39 -6.15 13.91 7.67
CA GLU A 39 -6.34 14.60 8.94
C GLU A 39 -4.98 14.98 9.55
N ASN A 40 -4.87 16.20 10.06
CA ASN A 40 -3.68 16.68 10.76
C ASN A 40 -3.79 16.48 12.28
N GLY A 41 -2.84 17.03 13.05
CA GLY A 41 -2.89 17.08 14.50
C GLY A 41 -1.65 16.48 15.16
N TRP A 42 -1.85 15.81 16.30
CA TRP A 42 -0.75 15.27 17.10
C TRP A 42 -1.03 13.85 17.58
N VAL A 43 -0.04 12.98 17.40
CA VAL A 43 -0.02 11.63 17.96
C VAL A 43 0.80 11.63 19.24
N SER A 44 0.32 10.92 20.24
CA SER A 44 1.02 10.73 21.51
C SER A 44 0.60 9.40 22.13
N ARG A 45 1.15 9.06 23.30
CA ARG A 45 0.72 7.88 24.08
C ARG A 45 -0.79 7.90 24.40
N ARG A 46 -1.42 9.08 24.46
CA ARG A 46 -2.87 9.26 24.71
C ARG A 46 -3.69 9.42 23.43
N ARG A 47 -3.08 9.89 22.34
CA ARG A 47 -3.77 10.13 21.06
C ARG A 47 -3.09 9.30 19.98
N TRP A 48 -3.64 8.13 19.72
CA TRP A 48 -3.02 7.18 18.79
C TRP A 48 -3.25 7.61 17.35
N PHE A 49 -2.35 7.19 16.48
CA PHE A 49 -2.40 7.51 15.06
C PHE A 49 -3.68 6.96 14.45
N THR A 50 -4.38 7.74 13.63
CA THR A 50 -5.61 7.34 12.92
C THR A 50 -5.32 7.07 11.44
N TRP A 51 -6.24 6.37 10.75
CA TRP A 51 -6.04 6.08 9.32
C TRP A 51 -6.02 7.36 8.46
N ARG A 52 -6.80 8.40 8.83
CA ARG A 52 -6.78 9.71 8.16
C ARG A 52 -5.46 10.44 8.36
N GLN A 53 -4.86 10.28 9.54
CA GLN A 53 -3.53 10.82 9.80
C GLN A 53 -2.44 10.01 9.06
N ALA A 54 -2.61 8.70 8.90
CA ALA A 54 -1.75 7.87 8.07
C ALA A 54 -1.79 8.30 6.59
N ASN A 55 -2.98 8.59 6.07
CA ASN A 55 -3.14 9.18 4.75
C ASN A 55 -2.40 10.52 4.61
N ALA A 56 -2.52 11.40 5.60
CA ALA A 56 -1.84 12.70 5.58
C ALA A 56 -0.31 12.54 5.53
N VAL A 57 0.25 11.58 6.28
CA VAL A 57 1.69 11.29 6.24
C VAL A 57 2.11 10.66 4.92
N SER A 58 1.32 9.75 4.35
CA SER A 58 1.58 9.17 3.02
C SER A 58 1.61 10.25 1.93
N ALA A 59 0.55 11.06 1.86
CA ALA A 59 0.41 12.14 0.89
C ALA A 59 1.52 13.18 1.04
N PHE A 60 1.83 13.59 2.27
CA PHE A 60 2.94 14.51 2.53
C PHE A 60 4.26 13.95 2.03
N GLY A 61 4.55 12.66 2.27
CA GLY A 61 5.79 12.04 1.78
C GLY A 61 5.92 12.03 0.25
N VAL A 62 4.81 11.88 -0.47
CA VAL A 62 4.78 11.99 -1.94
C VAL A 62 5.03 13.43 -2.37
N LEU A 63 4.25 14.38 -1.83
CA LEU A 63 4.36 15.80 -2.17
C LEU A 63 5.75 16.35 -1.88
N PHE A 64 6.29 16.04 -0.70
CA PHE A 64 7.60 16.52 -0.28
C PHE A 64 8.74 15.96 -1.15
N ILE A 65 8.66 14.69 -1.56
CA ILE A 65 9.64 14.13 -2.49
C ILE A 65 9.49 14.72 -3.90
N ARG A 66 8.26 15.00 -4.36
CA ARG A 66 8.03 15.72 -5.63
C ARG A 66 8.65 17.11 -5.60
N ASP A 67 8.55 17.84 -4.48
CA ASP A 67 9.21 19.14 -4.30
C ASP A 67 10.74 19.02 -4.29
N ILE A 68 11.28 17.96 -3.67
CA ILE A 68 12.73 17.66 -3.75
C ILE A 68 13.15 17.43 -5.20
N VAL A 69 12.40 16.61 -5.95
CA VAL A 69 12.69 16.33 -7.36
C VAL A 69 12.62 17.60 -8.19
N ALA A 70 11.63 18.48 -7.97
CA ALA A 70 11.53 19.76 -8.65
C ALA A 70 12.74 20.67 -8.35
N ALA A 71 13.19 20.72 -7.08
CA ALA A 71 14.35 21.50 -6.69
C ALA A 71 15.67 20.94 -7.26
N LEU A 72 15.79 19.62 -7.40
CA LEU A 72 16.92 18.96 -8.06
C LEU A 72 16.92 19.20 -9.57
N ALA A 73 15.75 19.14 -10.21
CA ALA A 73 15.60 19.41 -11.64
C ALA A 73 16.01 20.85 -11.99
N ALA A 74 15.77 21.82 -11.10
CA ALA A 74 16.25 23.20 -11.26
C ALA A 74 17.78 23.34 -11.21
N GLU A 75 18.49 22.29 -10.80
CA GLU A 75 19.96 22.20 -10.76
C GLU A 75 20.45 21.12 -11.77
N ASP A 76 19.65 20.81 -12.78
CA ASP A 76 19.91 19.82 -13.84
C ASP A 76 20.13 18.38 -13.34
N ILE A 77 19.60 18.05 -12.17
CA ILE A 77 19.67 16.70 -11.58
C ILE A 77 18.32 16.00 -11.77
N ALA A 78 18.28 15.02 -12.68
CA ALA A 78 17.11 14.18 -12.89
C ALA A 78 17.06 13.02 -11.88
N ALA A 79 15.84 12.60 -11.52
CA ALA A 79 15.63 11.33 -10.84
C ALA A 79 16.03 10.17 -11.77
N ALA A 80 16.59 9.11 -11.18
CA ALA A 80 17.00 7.92 -11.92
C ALA A 80 15.78 7.10 -12.39
N GLU A 81 14.64 7.24 -11.72
CA GLU A 81 13.40 6.54 -12.03
C GLU A 81 12.23 7.55 -12.08
N PRO A 82 11.20 7.32 -12.90
CA PRO A 82 10.01 8.19 -12.98
C PRO A 82 9.03 8.01 -11.81
N TRP A 83 9.42 7.28 -10.76
CA TRP A 83 8.65 7.06 -9.55
C TRP A 83 9.47 7.25 -8.28
N LEU A 84 8.79 7.55 -7.19
CA LEU A 84 9.30 7.38 -5.83
C LEU A 84 8.81 6.05 -5.23
N THR A 85 9.47 5.59 -4.17
CA THR A 85 9.05 4.42 -3.40
C THR A 85 8.64 4.80 -1.99
N GLN A 86 7.56 4.20 -1.48
CA GLN A 86 7.15 4.32 -0.08
C GLN A 86 7.09 2.95 0.57
N SER A 87 7.71 2.82 1.74
CA SER A 87 7.65 1.60 2.54
C SER A 87 7.35 1.91 4.00
N THR A 88 6.57 1.06 4.64
CA THR A 88 6.32 1.14 6.08
C THR A 88 7.34 0.32 6.84
N GLY A 89 7.93 0.94 7.85
CA GLY A 89 8.72 0.25 8.86
C GLY A 89 7.98 0.23 10.19
N THR A 90 8.24 -0.81 10.97
CA THR A 90 7.73 -0.96 12.33
C THR A 90 8.90 -0.94 13.31
N MET A 91 8.66 -0.44 14.52
CA MET A 91 9.64 -0.42 15.60
C MET A 91 8.97 -0.47 16.96
N GLN A 92 9.74 -0.81 17.99
CA GLN A 92 9.29 -0.71 19.38
C GLN A 92 9.38 0.76 19.85
N CYS A 93 8.28 1.30 20.36
CA CYS A 93 8.19 2.59 21.03
C CYS A 93 8.01 2.39 22.54
N GLY A 94 8.87 2.99 23.39
CA GLY A 94 8.66 3.01 24.84
C GLY A 94 9.87 2.72 25.74
N GLY A 95 11.05 2.39 25.17
CA GLY A 95 12.26 2.09 25.96
C GLY A 95 12.25 0.68 26.60
N GLN A 96 13.10 0.46 27.60
CA GLN A 96 13.26 -0.86 28.27
C GLN A 96 12.00 -1.36 28.99
N HIS A 97 11.02 -0.48 29.23
CA HIS A 97 9.77 -0.88 29.83
C HIS A 97 8.75 -1.24 28.75
N ARG A 98 8.52 -2.55 28.63
CA ARG A 98 7.52 -3.27 27.84
C ARG A 98 6.07 -2.91 28.19
N PHE A 99 5.74 -1.63 28.37
CA PHE A 99 4.44 -1.17 28.87
C PHE A 99 3.25 -1.56 27.98
N LEU A 100 3.50 -1.90 26.70
CA LEU A 100 2.45 -2.20 25.73
C LEU A 100 2.53 -3.64 25.16
N SER A 101 3.52 -4.46 25.57
CA SER A 101 3.63 -5.87 25.18
C SER A 101 4.70 -6.57 26.02
N SER A 102 4.31 -7.49 26.90
CA SER A 102 5.22 -8.41 27.59
C SER A 102 6.01 -9.31 26.63
N THR A 103 5.56 -9.43 25.37
CA THR A 103 6.09 -10.28 24.30
C THR A 103 7.12 -9.62 23.38
N GLY A 104 7.42 -8.32 23.53
CA GLY A 104 8.44 -7.63 22.73
C GLY A 104 8.02 -7.26 21.30
N ALA A 105 6.73 -7.09 21.03
CA ALA A 105 6.23 -6.77 19.70
C ALA A 105 6.35 -5.25 19.35
N MET A 106 6.49 -4.92 18.06
CA MET A 106 6.65 -3.55 17.55
C MET A 106 5.33 -2.73 17.60
N ASN A 107 5.26 -1.70 18.44
CA ASN A 107 4.08 -0.84 18.71
C ASN A 107 4.19 0.57 18.12
N GLY A 108 5.09 0.76 17.16
CA GLY A 108 5.32 2.01 16.46
C GLY A 108 5.50 1.74 14.98
N ALA A 109 4.97 2.65 14.15
CA ALA A 109 5.13 2.60 12.70
C ALA A 109 5.68 3.92 12.19
N TYR A 110 6.47 3.85 11.13
CA TYR A 110 6.98 5.00 10.41
C TYR A 110 6.92 4.73 8.92
N LEU A 111 6.86 5.81 8.15
CA LEU A 111 6.87 5.77 6.70
C LEU A 111 8.23 6.23 6.20
N THR A 112 8.81 5.52 5.23
CA THR A 112 9.95 6.01 4.46
C THR A 112 9.52 6.26 3.03
N SER A 113 9.73 7.47 2.52
CA SER A 113 9.58 7.83 1.12
C SER A 113 10.97 8.04 0.52
N ARG A 114 11.24 7.48 -0.66
CA ARG A 114 12.57 7.49 -1.29
C ARG A 114 12.48 7.79 -2.77
N VAL A 115 13.41 8.58 -3.27
CA VAL A 115 13.65 8.73 -4.71
C VAL A 115 15.11 8.42 -5.00
N ALA A 116 15.35 7.66 -6.07
CA ALA A 116 16.69 7.34 -6.55
C ALA A 116 17.19 8.46 -7.47
N VAL A 117 18.43 8.88 -7.28
CA VAL A 117 19.13 9.84 -8.15
C VAL A 117 20.49 9.26 -8.56
N PRO A 118 21.06 9.65 -9.71
CA PRO A 118 22.37 9.15 -10.13
C PRO A 118 23.45 9.43 -9.07
N ARG A 119 24.31 8.44 -8.81
CA ARG A 119 25.39 8.56 -7.84
C ARG A 119 26.38 9.62 -8.32
N GLY A 120 26.75 10.52 -7.41
CA GLY A 120 27.63 11.65 -7.72
C GLY A 120 26.91 12.87 -8.30
N ALA A 121 25.62 12.77 -8.65
CA ALA A 121 24.83 13.93 -9.07
C ALA A 121 24.53 14.88 -7.90
N VAL A 122 24.41 14.36 -6.68
CA VAL A 122 24.29 15.18 -5.47
C VAL A 122 25.12 14.56 -4.34
N ASP A 123 25.89 15.40 -3.65
CA ASP A 123 26.56 15.01 -2.40
C ASP A 123 25.69 15.40 -1.19
N SER A 124 25.91 14.75 -0.04
CA SER A 124 25.08 15.01 1.15
C SER A 124 25.20 16.44 1.66
N SER A 125 26.39 17.04 1.61
CA SER A 125 26.61 18.41 2.09
C SER A 125 25.92 19.43 1.20
N ASP A 126 26.06 19.29 -0.12
CA ASP A 126 25.39 20.13 -1.12
C ASP A 126 23.87 20.03 -0.99
N PHE A 127 23.34 18.80 -0.92
CA PHE A 127 21.91 18.57 -0.71
C PHE A 127 21.37 19.30 0.52
N TYR A 128 22.04 19.17 1.68
CA TYR A 128 21.57 19.78 2.92
C TYR A 128 21.75 21.31 2.96
N ARG A 129 22.73 21.87 2.25
CA ARG A 129 23.01 23.31 2.27
C ARG A 129 22.23 24.10 1.20
N ARG A 130 21.95 23.49 0.05
CA ARG A 130 21.39 24.21 -1.11
C ARG A 130 20.00 23.75 -1.51
N ILE A 131 19.74 22.45 -1.47
CA ILE A 131 18.46 21.89 -1.93
C ILE A 131 17.44 21.90 -0.80
N LEU A 132 17.79 21.24 0.31
CA LEU A 132 16.88 21.01 1.42
C LEU A 132 16.26 22.31 2.00
N PRO A 133 17.01 23.41 2.20
CA PRO A 133 16.43 24.65 2.72
C PRO A 133 15.34 25.25 1.82
N LYS A 134 15.52 25.18 0.48
CA LYS A 134 14.53 25.68 -0.50
C LYS A 134 13.23 24.89 -0.41
N VAL A 135 13.32 23.57 -0.31
CA VAL A 135 12.18 22.64 -0.21
C VAL A 135 11.46 22.78 1.15
N CYS A 136 12.20 22.98 2.24
CA CYS A 136 11.62 23.09 3.58
C CYS A 136 10.92 24.43 3.85
N GLN A 137 11.30 25.51 3.16
CA GLN A 137 10.77 26.86 3.38
C GLN A 137 9.23 26.95 3.46
N PRO A 138 8.44 26.30 2.58
CA PRO A 138 6.97 26.36 2.65
C PRO A 138 6.36 25.52 3.80
N TYR A 139 7.14 24.70 4.51
CA TYR A 139 6.62 23.76 5.50
C TYR A 139 7.09 24.07 6.93
N PRO A 140 6.23 23.89 7.95
CA PRO A 140 6.64 24.02 9.35
C PRO A 140 7.73 23.01 9.74
N VAL A 141 8.88 23.51 10.22
CA VAL A 141 9.95 22.69 10.78
C VAL A 141 9.73 22.53 12.30
N TYR A 142 9.55 21.29 12.73
CA TYR A 142 9.41 20.95 14.16
C TYR A 142 10.64 20.14 14.59
N GLU A 143 11.32 20.58 15.64
CA GLU A 143 12.39 19.79 16.26
C GLU A 143 11.78 18.66 17.09
N LEU A 144 12.10 17.40 16.74
CA LEU A 144 11.73 16.23 17.53
C LEU A 144 12.95 15.33 17.73
N HIS A 145 13.43 15.23 18.98
CA HIS A 145 14.49 14.30 19.41
C HIS A 145 13.98 13.39 20.56
N PRO A 146 14.47 12.13 20.71
CA PRO A 146 15.74 11.60 20.20
C PRO A 146 15.62 10.48 19.15
N VAL A 147 16.61 10.48 18.25
CA VAL A 147 16.88 9.46 17.25
C VAL A 147 18.05 8.61 17.71
N TRP A 148 17.85 7.30 17.85
CA TRP A 148 18.99 6.40 18.03
C TRP A 148 19.62 6.16 16.66
N ARG A 149 20.83 6.73 16.48
CA ARG A 149 21.77 6.65 15.33
C ARG A 149 21.68 7.80 14.30
N GLY A 150 22.85 8.42 14.06
CA GLY A 150 23.02 9.69 13.36
C GLY A 150 23.02 9.66 11.82
N ARG A 151 23.32 10.85 11.26
CA ARG A 151 23.31 11.29 9.84
C ARG A 151 21.97 11.71 9.23
N TYR A 152 20.99 12.09 10.05
CA TYR A 152 19.73 12.65 9.57
C TYR A 152 19.64 14.15 9.85
N GLN A 153 19.19 14.93 8.87
CA GLN A 153 18.76 16.31 9.10
C GLN A 153 17.30 16.34 9.55
N ALA A 154 16.97 17.32 10.39
CA ALA A 154 15.59 17.62 10.76
C ALA A 154 14.86 18.23 9.55
N GLY A 155 13.74 17.64 9.19
CA GLY A 155 12.84 18.11 8.15
C GLY A 155 11.49 18.55 8.72
N PRO A 156 10.55 18.91 7.84
CA PRO A 156 9.24 19.37 8.28
C PRO A 156 8.48 18.30 9.06
N TYR A 157 7.69 18.73 10.03
CA TYR A 157 6.92 17.84 10.91
C TYR A 157 7.79 16.78 11.63
N GLY A 158 9.05 17.10 11.92
CA GLY A 158 9.98 16.17 12.60
C GLY A 158 10.38 14.97 11.76
N SER A 159 10.12 15.00 10.44
CA SER A 159 10.63 14.01 9.51
C SER A 159 12.16 14.09 9.46
N ARG A 160 12.81 12.95 9.24
CA ARG A 160 14.25 12.86 9.05
C ARG A 160 14.56 12.75 7.59
N ILE A 161 15.53 13.51 7.13
CA ILE A 161 15.90 13.54 5.71
C ILE A 161 17.36 13.16 5.60
N SER A 162 17.65 12.28 4.64
CA SER A 162 19.02 11.86 4.40
C SER A 162 19.30 11.41 2.98
N VAL A 163 20.52 11.64 2.52
CA VAL A 163 21.08 10.99 1.33
C VAL A 163 21.79 9.72 1.78
N GLN A 164 21.36 8.57 1.27
CA GLN A 164 21.89 7.26 1.65
C GLN A 164 22.23 6.45 0.40
N LEU A 165 23.19 5.53 0.50
CA LEU A 165 23.31 4.48 -0.50
C LEU A 165 22.05 3.60 -0.43
N PRO A 166 21.56 3.07 -1.56
CA PRO A 166 20.38 2.20 -1.58
C PRO A 166 20.56 1.09 -0.55
N GLY A 167 19.57 0.93 0.32
CA GLY A 167 19.66 0.00 1.45
C GLY A 167 19.95 -1.42 0.98
N ARG A 168 20.92 -2.11 1.61
CA ARG A 168 21.23 -3.54 1.41
C ARG A 168 20.05 -4.42 1.84
N GLN A 169 19.03 -4.55 1.00
CA GLN A 169 18.15 -5.73 1.06
C GLN A 169 18.81 -6.82 0.19
N HIS A 170 19.65 -7.65 0.82
CA HIS A 170 20.19 -8.90 0.27
C HIS A 170 21.15 -8.86 -0.94
N ALA A 171 22.17 -8.00 -0.95
CA ALA A 171 23.38 -8.27 -1.75
C ALA A 171 24.65 -7.63 -1.13
N PRO A 172 25.75 -8.36 -0.97
CA PRO A 172 27.04 -7.77 -0.65
C PRO A 172 27.61 -7.09 -1.91
N ASN A 173 28.10 -5.86 -1.75
CA ASN A 173 28.91 -5.10 -2.71
C ASN A 173 28.49 -5.16 -4.19
N ARG A 174 27.58 -4.26 -4.60
CA ARG A 174 27.57 -3.71 -5.95
C ARG A 174 27.64 -2.20 -5.85
N ASP A 175 28.46 -1.59 -6.68
CA ASP A 175 28.39 -0.16 -6.97
C ASP A 175 26.96 0.16 -7.41
N SER A 176 26.16 0.74 -6.51
CA SER A 176 24.88 1.27 -6.93
C SER A 176 25.17 2.48 -7.83
N ALA A 177 24.63 2.45 -9.05
CA ALA A 177 24.65 3.60 -9.95
C ALA A 177 23.84 4.78 -9.40
N THR A 178 23.09 4.57 -8.32
CA THR A 178 22.20 5.55 -7.69
C THR A 178 22.48 5.73 -6.20
N VAL A 179 22.02 6.85 -5.67
CA VAL A 179 21.84 7.12 -4.23
C VAL A 179 20.37 7.44 -3.98
N ASP A 180 19.88 7.13 -2.78
CA ASP A 180 18.52 7.41 -2.36
C ASP A 180 18.47 8.69 -1.52
N ILE A 181 17.58 9.61 -1.90
CA ILE A 181 17.14 10.67 -1.00
C ILE A 181 15.92 10.14 -0.24
N VAL A 182 16.06 10.02 1.08
CA VAL A 182 15.11 9.34 1.94
C VAL A 182 14.51 10.33 2.93
N MET A 183 13.19 10.48 2.90
CA MET A 183 12.40 11.08 3.96
C MET A 183 11.84 9.97 4.85
N THR A 184 12.08 10.04 6.16
CA THR A 184 11.52 9.13 7.17
C THR A 184 10.63 9.91 8.10
N SER A 185 9.35 9.56 8.19
CA SER A 185 8.42 10.21 9.11
C SER A 185 8.81 9.98 10.58
N PRO A 186 8.25 10.75 11.52
CA PRO A 186 8.24 10.35 12.92
C PRO A 186 7.66 8.94 13.10
N THR A 187 8.02 8.30 14.21
CA THR A 187 7.41 7.04 14.61
C THR A 187 6.13 7.31 15.39
N TYR A 188 5.02 6.83 14.86
CA TYR A 188 3.68 7.00 15.42
C TYR A 188 3.23 5.74 16.17
N TYR A 189 2.59 5.94 17.33
CA TYR A 189 1.97 4.85 18.10
C TYR A 189 0.73 4.30 17.37
N HIS A 190 0.65 2.96 17.21
CA HIS A 190 -0.46 2.24 16.55
C HIS A 190 -0.81 0.93 17.26
N ARG A 191 -1.96 0.30 16.94
CA ARG A 191 -2.32 -1.04 17.47
C ARG A 191 -1.90 -2.18 16.54
N PHE A 192 -1.59 -3.28 17.21
CA PHE A 192 -1.22 -4.59 16.70
C PHE A 192 -2.33 -5.34 15.95
N TYR A 193 -1.85 -6.15 15.01
CA TYR A 193 -2.53 -7.09 14.11
C TYR A 193 -3.00 -6.51 12.77
N ASP A 194 -2.33 -6.99 11.72
CA ASP A 194 -2.77 -7.08 10.33
C ASP A 194 -3.32 -5.81 9.67
N THR A 195 -2.80 -4.65 10.04
CA THR A 195 -3.22 -3.40 9.40
C THR A 195 -2.09 -2.83 8.56
N ASP A 196 -2.27 -2.95 7.25
CA ASP A 196 -1.39 -2.27 6.31
C ASP A 196 -1.55 -0.76 6.43
N TRP A 197 -0.43 -0.05 6.38
CA TRP A 197 -0.46 1.40 6.33
C TRP A 197 -1.06 1.83 4.98
N PRO A 198 -2.00 2.78 4.98
CA PRO A 198 -2.62 3.27 3.77
C PRO A 198 -1.60 3.63 2.69
N GLY A 199 -1.63 2.89 1.57
CA GLY A 199 -0.77 3.17 0.43
C GLY A 199 0.60 2.49 0.48
N THR A 200 0.87 1.53 1.36
CA THR A 200 2.25 0.99 1.51
C THR A 200 2.38 -0.54 1.56
N VAL A 201 1.28 -1.29 1.41
CA VAL A 201 1.31 -2.77 1.30
C VAL A 201 2.43 -3.20 0.34
N GLY A 202 3.46 -3.87 0.86
CA GLY A 202 4.57 -4.43 0.07
C GLY A 202 5.61 -3.44 -0.47
N GLY A 203 5.60 -2.17 -0.07
CA GLY A 203 6.44 -1.14 -0.67
C GLY A 203 5.85 -0.65 -2.00
N ARG A 204 5.30 0.56 -2.03
CA ARG A 204 4.62 1.09 -3.21
C ARG A 204 5.49 2.00 -4.04
N ARG A 205 5.33 1.90 -5.35
CA ARG A 205 5.84 2.88 -6.32
C ARG A 205 4.76 3.90 -6.61
N TRP A 206 5.17 5.14 -6.74
CA TRP A 206 4.29 6.28 -6.98
C TRP A 206 4.89 7.16 -8.08
N PRO A 207 4.14 7.52 -9.12
CA PRO A 207 4.67 8.35 -10.19
C PRO A 207 5.14 9.72 -9.66
N LEU A 208 6.28 10.20 -10.14
CA LEU A 208 6.76 11.54 -9.82
C LEU A 208 5.87 12.62 -10.45
N ASP A 209 5.37 12.37 -11.67
CA ASP A 209 4.36 13.21 -12.32
C ASP A 209 2.97 12.97 -11.71
N PRO A 210 2.33 13.97 -11.08
CA PRO A 210 0.97 13.86 -10.58
C PRO A 210 -0.07 13.53 -11.66
N ALA A 211 0.16 13.92 -12.93
CA ALA A 211 -0.77 13.63 -14.02
C ALA A 211 -0.83 12.12 -14.36
N ALA A 212 0.20 11.37 -14.00
CA ALA A 212 0.23 9.92 -14.13
C ALA A 212 -0.45 9.20 -12.95
N GLU A 213 -0.96 9.89 -11.94
CA GLU A 213 -1.57 9.27 -10.77
C GLU A 213 -2.97 8.71 -11.08
N ARG A 214 -3.11 7.37 -11.07
CA ARG A 214 -4.37 6.67 -11.44
C ARG A 214 -5.20 6.17 -10.26
N VAL A 215 -4.63 6.10 -9.06
CA VAL A 215 -5.34 5.71 -7.84
C VAL A 215 -5.27 6.87 -6.87
N PRO A 216 -6.36 7.20 -6.15
CA PRO A 216 -6.31 8.24 -5.13
C PRO A 216 -5.15 8.00 -4.16
N ILE A 217 -4.37 9.08 -3.91
CA ILE A 217 -3.29 9.19 -2.91
C ILE A 217 -3.78 8.73 -1.52
N VAL A 218 -5.09 8.80 -1.29
CA VAL A 218 -5.73 8.78 0.00
C VAL A 218 -6.98 7.91 -0.06
N TYR A 219 -7.15 7.04 0.95
CA TYR A 219 -8.43 6.39 1.18
C TYR A 219 -9.38 7.45 1.73
N ASP A 220 -10.43 7.82 1.03
CA ASP A 220 -11.44 8.78 1.48
C ASP A 220 -12.35 8.21 2.59
N ALA A 221 -12.53 6.89 2.57
CA ALA A 221 -13.21 6.08 3.57
C ALA A 221 -12.23 5.16 4.32
N GLN A 222 -12.64 4.72 5.53
CA GLN A 222 -11.84 3.74 6.28
C GLN A 222 -11.66 2.48 5.42
N PRO A 223 -10.42 1.99 5.18
CA PRO A 223 -10.23 0.78 4.40
C PRO A 223 -11.05 -0.36 5.02
N ARG A 224 -11.88 -1.02 4.19
CA ARG A 224 -12.74 -2.12 4.63
C ARG A 224 -11.83 -3.24 5.13
N LYS A 225 -11.87 -3.47 6.45
CA LYS A 225 -11.15 -4.56 7.11
C LYS A 225 -11.97 -5.84 7.24
N ARG A 226 -13.29 -5.75 7.06
CA ARG A 226 -14.13 -6.95 7.08
C ARG A 226 -14.17 -7.54 5.68
N PRO A 227 -14.05 -8.87 5.55
CA PRO A 227 -14.42 -9.56 4.32
C PRO A 227 -15.80 -9.10 3.87
N TYR A 228 -16.01 -9.02 2.55
CA TYR A 228 -17.33 -8.75 2.00
C TYR A 228 -18.32 -9.77 2.54
N ARG A 229 -19.54 -9.32 2.90
CA ARG A 229 -20.64 -10.27 3.03
C ARG A 229 -21.06 -10.71 1.64
N ARG A 230 -21.63 -11.92 1.54
CA ARG A 230 -22.02 -12.53 0.27
C ARG A 230 -22.90 -11.61 -0.60
N ASP A 231 -23.78 -10.82 0.02
CA ASP A 231 -24.65 -9.83 -0.63
C ASP A 231 -23.92 -8.57 -1.13
N GLU A 232 -22.77 -8.21 -0.54
CA GLU A 232 -21.94 -7.06 -0.95
C GLU A 232 -20.97 -7.39 -2.10
N VAL A 233 -20.77 -8.68 -2.40
CA VAL A 233 -19.77 -9.16 -3.37
C VAL A 233 -20.08 -8.71 -4.81
N PRO A 234 -21.32 -8.80 -5.33
CA PRO A 234 -21.61 -8.37 -6.71
C PRO A 234 -21.24 -6.91 -6.97
N ASP A 235 -21.68 -5.97 -6.11
CA ASP A 235 -21.37 -4.55 -6.24
C ASP A 235 -19.86 -4.29 -6.16
N ALA A 236 -19.15 -5.03 -5.30
CA ALA A 236 -17.70 -4.92 -5.19
C ALA A 236 -16.99 -5.42 -6.44
N ALA A 237 -17.47 -6.51 -7.04
CA ALA A 237 -16.92 -7.06 -8.27
C ALA A 237 -17.16 -6.11 -9.46
N GLU A 238 -18.30 -5.45 -9.53
CA GLU A 238 -18.59 -4.42 -10.54
C GLU A 238 -17.66 -3.20 -10.40
N ARG A 239 -17.47 -2.67 -9.18
CA ARG A 239 -16.49 -1.59 -8.93
C ARG A 239 -15.08 -2.01 -9.30
N THR A 240 -14.70 -3.25 -8.97
CA THR A 240 -13.40 -3.83 -9.30
C THR A 240 -13.23 -3.92 -10.82
N LEU A 241 -14.24 -4.41 -11.55
CA LEU A 241 -14.23 -4.49 -13.01
C LEU A 241 -14.11 -3.11 -13.66
N ALA A 242 -14.83 -2.10 -13.14
CA ALA A 242 -14.73 -0.72 -13.62
C ALA A 242 -13.29 -0.18 -13.43
N GLY A 243 -12.69 -0.40 -12.26
CA GLY A 243 -11.30 -0.02 -12.02
C GLY A 243 -10.30 -0.74 -12.94
N VAL A 244 -10.49 -2.05 -13.21
CA VAL A 244 -9.64 -2.78 -14.17
C VAL A 244 -9.80 -2.23 -15.59
N LYS A 245 -11.02 -1.87 -16.00
CA LYS A 245 -11.27 -1.27 -17.32
C LYS A 245 -10.57 0.07 -17.48
N GLU A 246 -10.59 0.91 -16.44
CA GLU A 246 -9.86 2.19 -16.43
C GLU A 246 -8.35 1.98 -16.57
N TRP A 247 -7.79 0.96 -15.90
CA TRP A 247 -6.40 0.55 -16.09
C TRP A 247 -6.10 0.03 -17.49
N GLY A 248 -7.09 -0.58 -18.14
CA GLY A 248 -7.01 -1.14 -19.49
C GLY A 248 -6.48 -0.16 -20.51
N ASP A 249 -7.10 1.01 -20.61
CA ASP A 249 -6.75 1.99 -21.63
C ASP A 249 -5.31 2.48 -21.50
N TYR A 250 -4.83 2.66 -20.26
CA TYR A 250 -3.46 3.09 -20.00
C TYR A 250 -2.45 1.96 -20.24
N LEU A 251 -2.68 0.79 -19.64
CA LEU A 251 -1.75 -0.33 -19.71
C LEU A 251 -1.69 -0.95 -21.11
N GLY A 252 -2.75 -0.81 -21.91
CA GLY A 252 -2.83 -1.28 -23.29
C GLY A 252 -3.57 -2.61 -23.41
N PHE A 253 -4.73 -2.72 -22.78
CA PHE A 253 -5.66 -3.82 -22.98
C PHE A 253 -7.12 -3.35 -22.91
N ARG A 254 -8.02 -4.09 -23.53
CA ARG A 254 -9.47 -3.82 -23.52
C ARG A 254 -10.19 -5.04 -22.98
N VAL A 255 -11.15 -4.79 -22.08
CA VAL A 255 -12.01 -5.82 -21.50
C VAL A 255 -13.33 -5.85 -22.26
N GLY A 256 -13.68 -7.00 -22.81
CA GLY A 256 -14.94 -7.22 -23.51
C GLY A 256 -16.16 -7.39 -22.57
N PRO A 257 -17.28 -7.91 -23.10
CA PRO A 257 -18.48 -8.17 -22.31
C PRO A 257 -18.18 -9.15 -21.16
N ALA A 258 -18.56 -8.76 -19.95
CA ALA A 258 -18.32 -9.56 -18.75
C ALA A 258 -19.54 -10.43 -18.41
N THR A 259 -19.28 -11.64 -17.96
CA THR A 259 -20.25 -12.54 -17.33
C THR A 259 -19.91 -12.68 -15.86
N ALA A 260 -20.91 -12.77 -14.99
CA ALA A 260 -20.70 -12.94 -13.56
C ALA A 260 -21.63 -14.01 -13.01
N GLU A 261 -21.10 -14.93 -12.21
CA GLU A 261 -21.89 -15.99 -11.60
C GLU A 261 -21.26 -16.49 -10.30
N TRP A 262 -22.09 -17.10 -9.45
CA TRP A 262 -21.63 -17.88 -8.31
C TRP A 262 -21.26 -19.28 -8.78
N ARG A 263 -20.03 -19.71 -8.55
CA ARG A 263 -19.53 -21.06 -8.86
C ARG A 263 -19.18 -21.79 -7.58
N ILE A 264 -19.40 -23.09 -7.54
CA ILE A 264 -18.86 -23.93 -6.46
C ILE A 264 -17.33 -23.86 -6.55
N GLY A 265 -16.67 -23.54 -5.44
CA GLY A 265 -15.23 -23.49 -5.34
C GLY A 265 -14.63 -24.89 -5.49
N TRP A 266 -13.57 -24.98 -6.29
CA TRP A 266 -12.76 -26.19 -6.42
C TRP A 266 -11.37 -25.89 -5.85
N ASP A 267 -10.81 -26.81 -5.09
CA ASP A 267 -9.46 -26.69 -4.57
C ASP A 267 -8.43 -26.79 -5.71
N ARG A 268 -7.17 -26.53 -5.36
CA ARG A 268 -6.02 -26.60 -6.30
C ARG A 268 -5.79 -27.99 -6.91
N HIS A 269 -6.52 -29.01 -6.47
CA HIS A 269 -6.44 -30.40 -6.92
C HIS A 269 -7.67 -30.80 -7.75
N GLY A 270 -8.58 -29.87 -8.05
CA GLY A 270 -9.79 -30.17 -8.82
C GLY A 270 -10.82 -30.96 -8.03
N HIS A 271 -10.82 -30.84 -6.70
CA HIS A 271 -11.90 -31.35 -5.85
C HIS A 271 -12.82 -30.21 -5.42
N PRO A 272 -14.15 -30.38 -5.40
CA PRO A 272 -15.04 -29.36 -4.89
C PRO A 272 -14.71 -29.15 -3.41
N THR A 273 -14.42 -27.91 -2.99
CA THR A 273 -13.96 -27.61 -1.63
C THR A 273 -15.08 -27.93 -0.63
N PRO A 274 -14.98 -29.01 0.17
CA PRO A 274 -16.04 -29.38 1.09
C PRO A 274 -15.98 -28.51 2.37
N PRO A 275 -17.11 -28.16 3.00
CA PRO A 275 -18.49 -28.29 2.54
C PRO A 275 -18.97 -27.02 1.81
N ASP A 276 -19.68 -27.20 0.69
CA ASP A 276 -20.45 -26.21 -0.08
C ASP A 276 -19.93 -24.78 0.02
N TYR A 277 -18.77 -24.48 -0.56
CA TYR A 277 -18.33 -23.10 -0.71
C TYR A 277 -18.59 -22.59 -2.12
N GLU A 278 -19.20 -21.42 -2.25
CA GLU A 278 -19.38 -20.70 -3.50
C GLU A 278 -18.41 -19.52 -3.58
N THR A 279 -17.85 -19.31 -4.76
CA THR A 279 -17.03 -18.15 -5.11
C THR A 279 -17.75 -17.37 -6.21
N TYR A 280 -17.82 -16.06 -6.06
CA TYR A 280 -18.30 -15.20 -7.13
C TYR A 280 -17.18 -14.98 -8.14
N VAL A 281 -17.43 -15.30 -9.40
CA VAL A 281 -16.47 -15.19 -10.49
C VAL A 281 -17.04 -14.25 -11.54
N VAL A 282 -16.31 -13.17 -11.81
CA VAL A 282 -16.51 -12.36 -13.00
C VAL A 282 -15.46 -12.76 -14.02
N ALA A 283 -15.91 -13.08 -15.24
CA ALA A 283 -15.07 -13.46 -16.37
C ALA A 283 -15.35 -12.55 -17.56
N ALA A 284 -14.31 -12.16 -18.29
CA ALA A 284 -14.45 -11.37 -19.52
C ALA A 284 -13.30 -11.63 -20.50
N PRO A 285 -13.54 -11.68 -21.82
CA PRO A 285 -12.46 -11.76 -22.79
C PRO A 285 -11.63 -10.46 -22.78
N VAL A 286 -10.32 -10.59 -22.99
CA VAL A 286 -9.38 -9.46 -23.02
C VAL A 286 -8.68 -9.42 -24.38
N THR A 287 -8.61 -8.21 -24.95
CA THR A 287 -7.79 -7.94 -26.13
C THR A 287 -6.61 -7.05 -25.72
N LEU A 288 -5.38 -7.51 -25.94
CA LEU A 288 -4.20 -6.68 -25.71
C LEU A 288 -4.01 -5.74 -26.91
N THR A 289 -3.80 -4.46 -26.63
CA THR A 289 -3.42 -3.44 -27.63
C THR A 289 -1.95 -3.04 -27.52
N ALA A 290 -1.24 -3.56 -26.52
CA ALA A 290 0.18 -3.41 -26.30
C ALA A 290 0.84 -4.79 -26.09
N THR A 291 2.15 -4.89 -26.31
CA THR A 291 2.88 -6.14 -26.03
C THR A 291 3.02 -6.36 -24.52
N PRO A 292 3.27 -7.61 -24.05
CA PRO A 292 3.54 -7.88 -22.64
C PRO A 292 4.67 -7.03 -22.04
N GLU A 293 5.69 -6.69 -22.83
CA GLU A 293 6.80 -5.84 -22.45
C GLU A 293 6.34 -4.39 -22.23
N GLN A 294 5.56 -3.83 -23.17
CA GLN A 294 4.98 -2.50 -23.04
C GLN A 294 4.00 -2.40 -21.86
N LEU A 295 3.20 -3.45 -21.64
CA LEU A 295 2.33 -3.59 -20.46
C LEU A 295 3.16 -3.52 -19.17
N TRP A 296 4.28 -4.24 -19.13
CA TRP A 296 5.17 -4.27 -17.99
C TRP A 296 5.83 -2.91 -17.73
N GLU A 297 6.40 -2.28 -18.76
CA GLU A 297 7.01 -0.95 -18.67
C GLU A 297 6.03 0.07 -18.08
N ARG A 298 4.80 0.12 -18.61
CA ARG A 298 3.75 1.05 -18.12
C ARG A 298 3.30 0.72 -16.70
N ALA A 299 3.30 -0.56 -16.32
CA ALA A 299 2.95 -1.01 -14.99
C ALA A 299 4.04 -0.75 -13.94
N GLN A 300 5.29 -0.46 -14.33
CA GLN A 300 6.39 -0.28 -13.37
C GLN A 300 6.15 0.83 -12.35
N LEU A 301 5.34 1.83 -12.71
CA LEU A 301 4.96 2.94 -11.82
C LEU A 301 4.05 2.49 -10.66
N TYR A 302 3.45 1.30 -10.74
CA TYR A 302 2.36 0.88 -9.86
C TYR A 302 2.61 -0.51 -9.28
N SER A 303 2.99 -0.56 -8.01
CA SER A 303 3.29 -1.82 -7.32
C SER A 303 2.09 -2.74 -7.11
N ASN A 304 0.86 -2.22 -7.20
CA ASN A 304 -0.37 -3.02 -7.13
C ASN A 304 -0.69 -3.73 -8.45
N ILE A 305 0.07 -3.44 -9.51
CA ILE A 305 -0.02 -4.11 -10.80
C ILE A 305 1.26 -4.93 -10.98
N ARG A 306 1.09 -6.22 -11.17
CA ARG A 306 2.19 -7.11 -11.53
C ARG A 306 1.95 -7.63 -12.93
N VAL A 307 2.92 -7.42 -13.81
CA VAL A 307 2.94 -8.00 -15.16
C VAL A 307 4.12 -8.97 -15.24
N VAL A 308 3.90 -10.16 -15.80
CA VAL A 308 4.93 -11.18 -16.01
C VAL A 308 5.46 -11.06 -17.44
N THR A 309 6.76 -10.75 -17.58
CA THR A 309 7.49 -10.66 -18.85
C THR A 309 8.32 -11.91 -19.15
N GLY A 310 8.61 -12.15 -20.43
CA GLY A 310 9.46 -13.25 -20.90
C GLY A 310 8.70 -14.48 -21.41
N GLU A 311 9.44 -15.45 -21.98
CA GLU A 311 8.88 -16.75 -22.35
C GLU A 311 8.36 -17.43 -21.09
N ARG A 312 7.03 -17.58 -21.00
CA ARG A 312 6.43 -18.35 -19.93
C ARG A 312 6.68 -19.82 -20.22
N PRO A 313 7.31 -20.56 -19.29
CA PRO A 313 7.55 -21.99 -19.48
C PRO A 313 6.25 -22.70 -19.86
N ALA A 314 6.36 -23.69 -20.73
CA ALA A 314 5.25 -24.58 -21.04
C ALA A 314 4.77 -25.18 -19.72
N VAL A 315 3.48 -25.02 -19.44
CA VAL A 315 2.87 -25.51 -18.21
C VAL A 315 2.49 -26.96 -18.43
N PRO A 316 2.89 -27.90 -17.55
CA PRO A 316 2.44 -29.28 -17.63
C PRO A 316 0.91 -29.35 -17.68
N GLU A 317 0.39 -30.31 -18.43
CA GLU A 317 -1.05 -30.54 -18.56
C GLU A 317 -1.70 -30.65 -17.16
N GLY A 318 -2.80 -29.93 -16.94
CA GLY A 318 -3.49 -29.87 -15.63
C GLY A 318 -2.96 -28.83 -14.62
N HIS A 319 -1.92 -28.06 -14.94
CA HIS A 319 -1.44 -26.98 -14.07
C HIS A 319 -1.93 -25.60 -14.55
N VAL A 320 -2.25 -24.70 -13.60
CA VAL A 320 -2.71 -23.34 -13.91
C VAL A 320 -1.51 -22.46 -14.28
N ARG A 321 -1.53 -21.88 -15.48
CA ARG A 321 -0.51 -20.92 -15.92
C ARG A 321 -0.58 -19.64 -15.10
N ASP A 322 0.59 -19.11 -14.74
CA ASP A 322 0.68 -17.83 -14.06
C ASP A 322 -0.02 -16.73 -14.87
N ALA A 323 -0.74 -15.88 -14.17
CA ALA A 323 -1.42 -14.73 -14.76
C ALA A 323 -0.41 -13.83 -15.49
N LEU A 324 -0.76 -13.39 -16.69
CA LEU A 324 -0.02 -12.35 -17.42
C LEU A 324 0.07 -11.09 -16.59
N MET A 325 -1.06 -10.73 -16.00
CA MET A 325 -1.17 -9.55 -15.18
C MET A 325 -2.06 -9.84 -13.99
N SER A 326 -1.70 -9.31 -12.83
CA SER A 326 -2.58 -9.24 -11.67
C SER A 326 -2.70 -7.80 -11.20
N VAL A 327 -3.94 -7.35 -11.00
CA VAL A 327 -4.26 -6.04 -10.44
C VAL A 327 -4.82 -6.27 -9.04
N GLY A 328 -4.05 -5.86 -8.04
CA GLY A 328 -4.50 -5.80 -6.65
C GLY A 328 -5.35 -4.56 -6.46
N ILE A 329 -6.67 -4.75 -6.33
CA ILE A 329 -7.61 -3.68 -6.01
C ILE A 329 -7.85 -3.68 -4.51
N HIS A 330 -7.87 -2.49 -3.90
CA HIS A 330 -7.85 -2.29 -2.45
C HIS A 330 -9.11 -2.75 -1.70
N ASP A 331 -10.05 -3.38 -2.43
CA ASP A 331 -11.32 -3.89 -1.94
C ASP A 331 -11.22 -5.36 -1.48
N GLY A 332 -10.08 -6.02 -1.66
CA GLY A 332 -9.88 -7.44 -1.28
C GLY A 332 -10.14 -8.43 -2.41
N LEU A 333 -10.82 -8.00 -3.48
CA LEU A 333 -10.92 -8.77 -4.72
C LEU A 333 -9.65 -8.61 -5.57
N ARG A 334 -9.20 -9.71 -6.17
CA ARG A 334 -8.02 -9.70 -7.06
C ARG A 334 -8.46 -9.96 -8.50
N ALA A 335 -8.06 -9.06 -9.39
CA ALA A 335 -8.25 -9.22 -10.82
C ALA A 335 -7.00 -9.85 -11.44
N ARG A 336 -7.19 -10.81 -12.36
CA ARG A 336 -6.12 -11.50 -13.07
C ARG A 336 -6.44 -11.59 -14.55
N ILE A 337 -5.46 -11.32 -15.39
CA ILE A 337 -5.52 -11.60 -16.83
C ILE A 337 -4.68 -12.84 -17.09
N THR A 338 -5.32 -13.90 -17.55
CA THR A 338 -4.71 -15.20 -17.85
C THR A 338 -4.77 -15.50 -19.34
N ASP A 339 -3.92 -16.42 -19.78
CA ASP A 339 -3.97 -17.03 -21.11
C ASP A 339 -4.22 -18.53 -20.90
N PRO A 340 -5.48 -18.94 -20.65
CA PRO A 340 -5.81 -20.24 -20.09
C PRO A 340 -5.41 -21.40 -21.01
N ASN A 341 -5.47 -21.20 -22.32
CA ASN A 341 -5.21 -22.25 -23.32
C ASN A 341 -3.88 -22.10 -24.05
N ALA A 342 -3.04 -21.13 -23.65
CA ALA A 342 -1.78 -20.79 -24.32
C ALA A 342 -1.95 -20.44 -25.82
N ASP A 343 -3.14 -20.03 -26.24
CA ASP A 343 -3.52 -19.70 -27.62
C ASP A 343 -3.64 -18.18 -27.83
N ARG A 344 -3.14 -17.38 -26.88
CA ARG A 344 -3.22 -15.91 -26.86
C ARG A 344 -4.65 -15.38 -26.76
N ARG A 345 -5.62 -16.19 -26.32
CA ARG A 345 -6.96 -15.72 -25.94
C ARG A 345 -6.94 -15.35 -24.47
N PHE A 346 -6.70 -14.07 -24.22
CA PHE A 346 -6.62 -13.58 -22.85
C PHE A 346 -8.00 -13.46 -22.21
N GLU A 347 -8.07 -13.78 -20.91
CA GLU A 347 -9.29 -13.70 -20.11
C GLU A 347 -9.01 -12.96 -18.81
N LEU A 348 -9.87 -12.01 -18.47
CA LEU A 348 -9.93 -11.39 -17.15
C LEU A 348 -10.79 -12.25 -16.23
N THR A 349 -10.27 -12.55 -15.05
CA THR A 349 -11.00 -13.16 -13.94
C THR A 349 -10.93 -12.29 -12.68
N ILE A 350 -12.06 -12.07 -12.03
CA ILE A 350 -12.16 -11.44 -10.70
C ILE A 350 -12.86 -12.43 -9.79
N ASN A 351 -12.17 -12.86 -8.73
CA ASN A 351 -12.68 -13.87 -7.81
C ASN A 351 -12.84 -13.30 -6.41
N SER A 352 -13.96 -13.64 -5.76
CA SER A 352 -14.14 -13.43 -4.33
C SER A 352 -13.45 -14.48 -3.49
N ASP A 353 -13.40 -14.25 -2.17
CA ASP A 353 -13.20 -15.34 -1.22
C ASP A 353 -14.36 -16.34 -1.31
N SER A 354 -14.13 -17.56 -0.82
CA SER A 354 -15.14 -18.62 -0.74
C SER A 354 -16.16 -18.35 0.38
N PHE A 355 -17.46 -18.49 0.08
CA PHE A 355 -18.57 -18.33 1.03
C PHE A 355 -19.32 -19.63 1.24
N PRO A 356 -19.73 -19.98 2.47
CA PRO A 356 -20.54 -21.16 2.69
C PRO A 356 -21.91 -20.97 2.03
N VAL A 357 -22.34 -21.94 1.24
CA VAL A 357 -23.69 -22.04 0.70
C VAL A 357 -24.60 -22.21 1.89
N GLY A 358 -25.48 -21.24 2.11
CA GLY A 358 -26.42 -21.30 3.22
C GLY A 358 -27.17 -22.62 3.19
N ARG A 359 -27.09 -23.42 4.26
CA ARG A 359 -28.07 -24.48 4.50
C ARG A 359 -29.43 -23.80 4.36
N ARG A 360 -30.21 -24.19 3.35
CA ARG A 360 -31.64 -23.86 3.28
C ARG A 360 -32.18 -24.04 4.69
N THR A 361 -32.63 -22.95 5.29
CA THR A 361 -33.35 -22.97 6.55
C THR A 361 -34.51 -23.94 6.32
N ARG A 362 -34.38 -25.19 6.82
CA ARG A 362 -35.53 -26.09 6.90
C ARG A 362 -36.50 -25.32 7.78
N MET A 363 -37.57 -24.78 7.18
CA MET A 363 -38.74 -24.42 7.94
C MET A 363 -39.10 -25.67 8.74
N SER A 364 -38.86 -25.63 10.04
CA SER A 364 -39.44 -26.58 10.96
C SER A 364 -40.94 -26.51 10.75
N ARG A 365 -41.50 -27.53 10.11
CA ARG A 365 -42.94 -27.80 10.16
C ARG A 365 -43.31 -27.78 11.63
N VAL A 366 -44.02 -26.75 12.04
CA VAL A 366 -44.83 -26.80 13.25
C VAL A 366 -45.82 -27.93 13.01
N ARG A 367 -45.57 -29.09 13.63
CA ARG A 367 -46.63 -30.09 13.81
C ARG A 367 -47.46 -29.60 14.99
N GLY A 368 -48.66 -29.13 14.67
CA GLY A 368 -49.76 -29.19 15.61
C GLY A 368 -50.05 -30.65 15.96
N GLY A 369 -50.36 -30.87 17.22
CA GLY A 369 -50.66 -32.15 17.85
C GLY A 369 -50.67 -31.93 19.35
#